data_AF-A0A536D6Y6-F1
#
_entry.id   AF-A0A536D6Y6-F1
#
_cell.length_a   1.000
_cell.length_b   1.000
_cell.length_c   1.000
_cell.angle_alpha   90.00
_cell.angle_beta   90.00
_cell.angle_gamma   90.00
#
_symmetry.space_group_name_H-M   'P 1'
#
loop_
_entity.id
_entity.type
_entity.pdbx_description
1 polymer ?
#
loop_
_entity_poly.entity_id
_entity_poly.type
_entity_poly.pdbx_seq_one_letter_code
_entity_poly.pdbx_strand_id
1 'polypeptide(L)'
;MQALAQQAVAQGVRDLHWANVNNAALLAADPKSGEVLAWVGSADYSNDSIGGQFDVVTAERQPGSSFKPYVYEAALRDHKITLATVLKDQLTNFNGYTPHDFDNGGMGMIPARTALLFSRNIPAVQVAQMEGMSNVIALAQKMGINSKLDPGLSTAIGGSDLTMLEHVQGYEVFANQGQRVNLSWINSVDDGQGNVVYQRPGTDTKNVLTPAESYLITDVLRRYQYQWGFGWNRQMASKTGTSDNGHGQIPDSWVMAYNPDIVIGTWVGNTAPNGGGGHILAFGESVGSTLLRYFVNGLPNKMRDWYSQPNGIVHGCAGGKEIFLAGTENMCPSPSPSPSPSPSESPSISPLPSVTPTPSPLPSPKPSPT
;
A
#
# COMPACT_ATOMS: atom_id res chain seq x y z
N MET A 1 -24.58 1.71 7.77
CA MET A 1 -23.13 1.69 7.46
C MET A 1 -22.41 2.81 8.19
N GLN A 2 -22.83 4.07 8.00
CA GLN A 2 -22.23 5.24 8.68
C GLN A 2 -22.01 5.08 10.19
N ALA A 3 -23.02 4.69 10.96
CA ALA A 3 -22.89 4.52 12.41
C ALA A 3 -21.82 3.48 12.81
N LEU A 4 -21.70 2.39 12.03
CA LEU A 4 -20.67 1.37 12.23
C LEU A 4 -19.27 1.95 11.94
N ALA A 5 -19.13 2.78 10.90
CA ALA A 5 -17.87 3.44 10.58
C ALA A 5 -17.44 4.41 11.70
N GLN A 6 -18.37 5.23 12.20
CA GLN A 6 -18.10 6.15 13.32
C GLN A 6 -17.66 5.39 14.58
N GLN A 7 -18.33 4.28 14.91
CA GLN A 7 -17.94 3.42 16.03
C GLN A 7 -16.56 2.78 15.82
N ALA A 8 -16.28 2.29 14.61
CA ALA A 8 -15.00 1.68 14.27
C ALA A 8 -13.86 2.69 14.42
N VAL A 9 -14.02 3.90 13.87
CA VAL A 9 -13.03 4.99 13.98
C VAL A 9 -12.78 5.36 15.43
N ALA A 10 -13.84 5.60 16.21
CA ALA A 10 -13.70 5.95 17.62
C ALA A 10 -13.06 4.82 18.45
N GLN A 11 -13.37 3.56 18.16
CA GLN A 11 -12.75 2.41 18.80
C GLN A 11 -11.28 2.26 18.40
N GLY A 12 -10.96 2.46 17.12
CA GLY A 12 -9.60 2.41 16.59
C GLY A 12 -8.66 3.40 17.27
N VAL A 13 -9.09 4.66 17.45
CA VAL A 13 -8.31 5.65 18.20
C VAL A 13 -8.09 5.22 19.65
N ARG A 14 -9.10 4.66 20.32
CA ARG A 14 -8.94 4.14 21.69
C ARG A 14 -7.95 2.96 21.75
N ASP A 15 -8.08 2.00 20.86
CA ASP A 15 -7.24 0.79 20.82
C ASP A 15 -5.78 1.12 20.47
N LEU A 16 -5.55 2.20 19.71
CA LEU A 16 -4.23 2.64 19.26
C LEU A 16 -3.67 3.83 20.06
N HIS A 17 -4.32 4.23 21.16
CA HIS A 17 -3.84 5.32 22.01
C HIS A 17 -2.40 5.08 22.51
N TRP A 18 -2.04 3.83 22.80
CA TRP A 18 -0.67 3.45 23.19
C TRP A 18 0.39 3.81 22.14
N ALA A 19 -0.02 3.91 20.88
CA ALA A 19 0.83 4.23 19.74
C ALA A 19 0.78 5.72 19.37
N ASN A 20 0.32 6.58 20.29
CA ASN A 20 0.19 8.02 20.11
C ASN A 20 -0.79 8.43 18.99
N VAL A 21 -1.77 7.59 18.66
CA VAL A 21 -2.83 7.92 17.69
C VAL A 21 -3.89 8.79 18.36
N ASN A 22 -4.17 9.97 17.79
CA ASN A 22 -5.22 10.87 18.25
C ASN A 22 -6.39 11.01 17.26
N ASN A 23 -6.21 10.60 16.00
CA ASN A 23 -7.24 10.71 14.99
C ASN A 23 -7.25 9.52 14.01
N ALA A 24 -8.37 9.32 13.35
CA ALA A 24 -8.58 8.30 12.34
C ALA A 24 -9.71 8.69 11.38
N ALA A 25 -9.73 8.06 10.20
CA ALA A 25 -10.72 8.29 9.16
C ALA A 25 -11.08 6.99 8.44
N LEU A 26 -12.28 6.95 7.86
CA LEU A 26 -12.80 5.82 7.10
C LEU A 26 -13.73 6.30 5.99
N LEU A 27 -13.46 5.85 4.77
CA LEU A 27 -14.34 5.99 3.62
C LEU A 27 -14.70 4.60 3.10
N ALA A 28 -15.99 4.35 2.85
CA ALA A 28 -16.46 3.10 2.26
C ALA A 28 -17.48 3.37 1.15
N ALA A 29 -17.39 2.63 0.06
CA ALA A 29 -18.28 2.74 -1.09
C ALA A 29 -18.66 1.37 -1.66
N ASP A 30 -19.80 1.32 -2.34
CA ASP A 30 -20.20 0.21 -3.19
C ASP A 30 -19.40 0.30 -4.51
N PRO A 31 -18.58 -0.70 -4.85
CA PRO A 31 -17.75 -0.62 -6.04
C PRO A 31 -18.55 -0.71 -7.35
N LYS A 32 -19.72 -1.37 -7.36
CA LYS A 32 -20.53 -1.56 -8.58
C LYS A 32 -21.27 -0.28 -8.94
N SER A 33 -21.76 0.44 -7.94
CA SER A 33 -22.56 1.64 -8.13
C SER A 33 -21.77 2.94 -7.92
N GLY A 34 -20.61 2.89 -7.27
CA GLY A 34 -19.86 4.06 -6.82
C GLY A 34 -20.52 4.83 -5.67
N GLU A 35 -21.63 4.34 -5.11
CA GLU A 35 -22.30 5.03 -4.00
C GLU A 35 -21.44 4.98 -2.73
N VAL A 36 -21.15 6.14 -2.16
CA VAL A 36 -20.51 6.24 -0.85
C VAL A 36 -21.48 5.77 0.23
N LEU A 37 -21.09 4.72 0.95
CA LEU A 37 -21.89 4.10 2.01
C LEU A 37 -21.56 4.66 3.40
N ALA A 38 -20.33 5.10 3.61
CA ALA A 38 -19.90 5.76 4.84
C ALA A 38 -18.73 6.72 4.60
N TRP A 39 -18.73 7.85 5.29
CA TRP A 39 -17.69 8.88 5.25
C TRP A 39 -17.43 9.41 6.65
N VAL A 40 -16.25 9.15 7.19
CA VAL A 40 -15.81 9.62 8.51
C VAL A 40 -14.46 10.30 8.33
N GLY A 41 -14.46 11.64 8.33
CA GLY A 41 -13.26 12.45 8.10
C GLY A 41 -12.34 12.60 9.31
N SER A 42 -12.86 12.34 10.51
CA SER A 42 -12.16 12.51 11.78
C SER A 42 -12.86 11.71 12.89
N ALA A 43 -12.12 11.41 13.95
CA ALA A 43 -12.59 10.61 15.09
C ALA A 43 -13.58 11.35 15.99
N ASP A 44 -13.45 12.68 16.08
CA ASP A 44 -14.40 13.53 16.78
C ASP A 44 -14.42 14.92 16.15
N TYR A 45 -15.52 15.24 15.46
CA TYR A 45 -15.72 16.53 14.79
C TYR A 45 -15.69 17.73 15.75
N SER A 46 -16.09 17.53 17.02
CA SER A 46 -16.21 18.62 17.99
C SER A 46 -14.95 18.80 18.84
N ASN A 47 -13.89 18.03 18.57
CA ASN A 47 -12.65 18.09 19.33
C ASN A 47 -11.61 18.96 18.62
N ASP A 48 -11.54 20.23 19.02
CA ASP A 48 -10.59 21.19 18.46
C ASP A 48 -9.12 20.82 18.72
N SER A 49 -8.81 20.07 19.79
CA SER A 49 -7.42 19.69 20.11
C SER A 49 -6.79 18.79 19.05
N ILE A 50 -7.60 17.99 18.37
CA ILE A 50 -7.17 17.17 17.24
C ILE A 50 -7.48 17.85 15.89
N GLY A 51 -8.03 19.07 15.88
CA GLY A 51 -8.55 19.69 14.66
C GLY A 51 -9.70 18.87 14.06
N GLY A 52 -10.71 18.53 14.87
CA GLY A 52 -11.79 17.60 14.55
C GLY A 52 -12.53 17.85 13.23
N GLN A 53 -12.55 19.09 12.76
CA GLN A 53 -13.22 19.50 11.52
C GLN A 53 -12.34 19.32 10.26
N PHE A 54 -11.07 18.91 10.43
CA PHE A 54 -10.19 18.56 9.33
C PHE A 54 -10.60 17.22 8.74
N ASP A 55 -11.18 17.25 7.53
CA ASP A 55 -11.61 16.03 6.83
C ASP A 55 -10.42 15.35 6.14
N VAL A 56 -9.89 14.33 6.82
CA VAL A 56 -8.78 13.51 6.30
C VAL A 56 -9.15 12.78 5.01
N VAL A 57 -10.44 12.51 4.75
CA VAL A 57 -10.84 11.83 3.51
C VAL A 57 -10.49 12.67 2.27
N THR A 58 -10.58 13.99 2.40
CA THR A 58 -10.25 14.96 1.34
C THR A 58 -8.84 15.52 1.42
N ALA A 59 -8.12 15.26 2.51
CA ALA A 59 -6.78 15.77 2.71
C ALA A 59 -5.75 14.94 1.95
N GLU A 60 -4.80 15.62 1.30
CA GLU A 60 -3.63 14.98 0.71
C GLU A 60 -2.68 14.48 1.81
N ARG A 61 -2.28 13.21 1.68
CA ARG A 61 -1.40 12.50 2.62
C ARG A 61 -0.64 11.40 1.89
N GLN A 62 0.54 11.01 2.40
CA GLN A 62 1.32 9.92 1.84
C GLN A 62 0.63 8.56 2.11
N PRO A 63 0.24 7.80 1.06
CA PRO A 63 -0.42 6.50 1.22
C PRO A 63 0.56 5.38 1.60
N GLY A 64 1.88 5.65 1.52
CA GLY A 64 2.93 4.66 1.73
C GLY A 64 2.76 3.42 0.85
N SER A 65 3.14 2.26 1.39
CA SER A 65 3.10 0.98 0.67
C SER A 65 1.74 0.56 0.08
N SER A 66 0.64 1.23 0.41
CA SER A 66 -0.65 1.00 -0.23
C SER A 66 -0.71 1.50 -1.67
N PHE A 67 0.31 2.24 -2.15
CA PHE A 67 0.45 2.61 -3.56
C PHE A 67 1.01 1.47 -4.45
N LYS A 68 1.71 0.49 -3.86
CA LYS A 68 2.39 -0.59 -4.60
C LYS A 68 1.49 -1.37 -5.56
N PRO A 69 0.21 -1.67 -5.25
CA PRO A 69 -0.65 -2.35 -6.21
C PRO A 69 -0.74 -1.66 -7.58
N TYR A 70 -0.68 -0.33 -7.66
CA TYR A 70 -0.64 0.37 -8.95
C TYR A 70 0.66 0.10 -9.72
N VAL A 71 1.79 0.03 -9.01
CA VAL A 71 3.12 -0.28 -9.58
C VAL A 71 3.15 -1.70 -10.15
N TYR A 72 2.71 -2.67 -9.35
CA TYR A 72 2.69 -4.07 -9.78
C TYR A 72 1.66 -4.29 -10.88
N GLU A 73 0.48 -3.69 -10.79
CA GLU A 73 -0.54 -3.79 -11.84
C GLU A 73 0.00 -3.29 -13.17
N ALA A 74 0.61 -2.08 -13.20
CA ALA A 74 1.20 -1.51 -14.42
C ALA A 74 2.22 -2.46 -15.07
N ALA A 75 3.13 -3.03 -14.27
CA ALA A 75 4.14 -3.95 -14.77
C ALA A 75 3.57 -5.30 -15.24
N LEU A 76 2.51 -5.80 -14.57
CA LEU A 76 1.85 -7.06 -14.93
C LEU A 76 1.07 -6.92 -16.23
N ARG A 77 0.26 -5.86 -16.38
CA ARG A 77 -0.55 -5.62 -17.59
C ARG A 77 0.30 -5.39 -18.84
N ASP A 78 1.46 -4.75 -18.69
CA ASP A 78 2.39 -4.48 -19.80
C ASP A 78 3.41 -5.61 -19.98
N HIS A 79 3.20 -6.75 -19.31
CA HIS A 79 3.97 -7.98 -19.40
C HIS A 79 5.46 -7.81 -19.07
N LYS A 80 5.83 -6.79 -18.28
CA LYS A 80 7.20 -6.60 -17.80
C LYS A 80 7.60 -7.65 -16.77
N ILE A 81 6.63 -8.07 -15.97
CA ILE A 81 6.78 -9.10 -14.95
C ILE A 81 5.60 -10.07 -14.99
N THR A 82 5.75 -11.19 -14.30
CA THR A 82 4.65 -12.03 -13.83
C THR A 82 4.72 -12.12 -12.30
N LEU A 83 3.70 -12.69 -11.67
CA LEU A 83 3.75 -12.95 -10.21
C LEU A 83 4.88 -13.92 -9.82
N ALA A 84 5.37 -14.74 -10.77
CA ALA A 84 6.51 -15.62 -10.59
C ALA A 84 7.88 -14.96 -10.80
N THR A 85 7.93 -13.74 -11.36
CA THR A 85 9.21 -13.06 -11.62
C THR A 85 10.02 -12.94 -10.34
N VAL A 86 11.27 -13.41 -10.36
CA VAL A 86 12.17 -13.33 -9.21
C VAL A 86 12.77 -11.94 -9.13
N LEU A 87 12.55 -11.28 -7.99
CA LEU A 87 13.03 -9.94 -7.67
C LEU A 87 14.08 -10.02 -6.57
N LYS A 88 14.96 -9.01 -6.52
CA LYS A 88 16.06 -8.93 -5.56
C LYS A 88 15.66 -8.02 -4.41
N ASP A 89 15.44 -8.62 -3.25
CA ASP A 89 15.17 -7.96 -1.97
C ASP A 89 16.45 -7.86 -1.13
N GLN A 90 17.36 -6.99 -1.58
CA GLN A 90 18.65 -6.68 -0.93
C GLN A 90 19.00 -5.22 -1.21
N LEU A 91 19.70 -4.56 -0.27
CA LEU A 91 20.11 -3.17 -0.41
C LEU A 91 20.68 -2.88 -1.82
N THR A 92 20.00 -2.00 -2.55
CA THR A 92 20.28 -1.72 -3.95
C THR A 92 20.20 -0.22 -4.19
N ASN A 93 21.18 0.30 -4.92
CA ASN A 93 21.17 1.69 -5.37
C ASN A 93 20.50 1.77 -6.76
N PHE A 94 19.39 2.48 -6.83
CA PHE A 94 18.63 2.75 -8.06
C PHE A 94 19.01 4.15 -8.58
N ASN A 95 20.22 4.28 -9.10
CA ASN A 95 20.74 5.53 -9.66
C ASN A 95 20.67 6.73 -8.69
N GLY A 96 21.16 6.54 -7.46
CA GLY A 96 21.18 7.57 -6.42
C GLY A 96 20.04 7.46 -5.40
N TYR A 97 19.03 6.62 -5.65
CA TYR A 97 17.98 6.30 -4.68
C TYR A 97 18.21 4.93 -4.05
N THR A 98 18.36 4.86 -2.74
CA THR A 98 18.59 3.62 -1.99
C THR A 98 17.46 3.42 -0.98
N PRO A 99 16.36 2.73 -1.35
CA PRO A 99 15.26 2.46 -0.43
C PRO A 99 15.67 1.40 0.60
N HIS A 100 15.02 1.47 1.76
CA HIS A 100 15.13 0.46 2.83
C HIS A 100 13.78 -0.21 3.04
N ASP A 101 13.80 -1.49 3.40
CA ASP A 101 12.61 -2.16 3.92
C ASP A 101 12.34 -1.79 5.37
N PHE A 102 11.09 -1.97 5.81
CA PHE A 102 10.65 -1.58 7.15
C PHE A 102 11.44 -2.25 8.28
N ASP A 103 11.98 -3.45 8.02
CA ASP A 103 12.77 -4.25 8.96
C ASP A 103 14.29 -4.00 8.82
N ASN A 104 14.71 -3.12 7.90
CA ASN A 104 16.09 -2.90 7.47
C ASN A 104 16.82 -4.17 6.99
N GLY A 105 16.08 -5.24 6.73
CA GLY A 105 16.58 -6.51 6.24
C GLY A 105 16.38 -6.67 4.73
N GLY A 106 16.61 -7.88 4.26
CA GLY A 106 16.26 -8.30 2.91
C GLY A 106 15.96 -9.80 2.89
N MET A 107 15.02 -10.21 2.04
CA MET A 107 14.61 -11.60 1.87
C MET A 107 15.40 -12.32 0.75
N GLY A 108 16.38 -11.66 0.14
CA GLY A 108 17.17 -12.24 -0.95
C GLY A 108 16.39 -12.29 -2.26
N MET A 109 16.40 -13.41 -2.96
CA MET A 109 15.67 -13.57 -4.22
C MET A 109 14.26 -14.12 -3.94
N ILE A 110 13.23 -13.31 -4.20
CA ILE A 110 11.84 -13.68 -3.91
C ILE A 110 10.93 -13.43 -5.12
N PRO A 111 9.86 -14.23 -5.32
CA PRO A 111 8.87 -13.96 -6.36
C PRO A 111 8.15 -12.62 -6.14
N ALA A 112 7.71 -11.98 -7.23
CA ALA A 112 6.92 -10.75 -7.20
C ALA A 112 5.66 -10.86 -6.34
N ARG A 113 4.99 -12.03 -6.36
CA ARG A 113 3.89 -12.36 -5.44
C ARG A 113 4.29 -12.19 -3.97
N THR A 114 5.41 -12.79 -3.58
CA THR A 114 5.92 -12.74 -2.20
C THR A 114 6.30 -11.30 -1.85
N ALA A 115 6.99 -10.60 -2.73
CA ALA A 115 7.38 -9.22 -2.52
C ALA A 115 6.17 -8.30 -2.27
N LEU A 116 5.09 -8.44 -3.05
CA LEU A 116 3.87 -7.65 -2.86
C LEU A 116 3.12 -8.06 -1.58
N LEU A 117 3.01 -9.36 -1.28
CA LEU A 117 2.34 -9.87 -0.08
C LEU A 117 3.04 -9.44 1.22
N PHE A 118 4.37 -9.46 1.24
CA PHE A 118 5.20 -8.99 2.34
C PHE A 118 5.51 -7.49 2.27
N SER A 119 4.96 -6.79 1.27
CA SER A 119 5.10 -5.36 1.09
C SER A 119 6.55 -4.87 1.11
N ARG A 120 7.45 -5.57 0.43
CA ARG A 120 8.88 -5.20 0.32
C ARG A 120 9.06 -3.94 -0.55
N ASN A 121 9.85 -2.99 -0.08
CA ASN A 121 10.13 -1.70 -0.73
C ASN A 121 11.11 -1.87 -1.89
N ILE A 122 12.22 -2.58 -1.67
CA ILE A 122 13.29 -2.71 -2.67
C ILE A 122 12.77 -3.38 -3.95
N PRO A 123 12.02 -4.51 -3.91
CA PRO A 123 11.43 -5.12 -5.09
C PRO A 123 10.37 -4.24 -5.75
N ALA A 124 9.60 -3.46 -4.99
CA ALA A 124 8.60 -2.56 -5.56
C ALA A 124 9.26 -1.45 -6.40
N VAL A 125 10.39 -0.91 -5.92
CA VAL A 125 11.19 0.06 -6.67
C VAL A 125 11.85 -0.59 -7.89
N GLN A 126 12.30 -1.84 -7.78
CA GLN A 126 12.81 -2.60 -8.92
C GLN A 126 11.73 -2.78 -10.00
N VAL A 127 10.49 -3.13 -9.62
CA VAL A 127 9.35 -3.24 -10.55
C VAL A 127 9.02 -1.90 -11.18
N ALA A 128 9.00 -0.81 -10.41
CA ALA A 128 8.77 0.53 -10.92
C ALA A 128 9.85 0.96 -11.93
N GLN A 129 11.10 0.55 -11.74
CA GLN A 129 12.17 0.82 -12.70
C GLN A 129 12.01 0.00 -13.99
N MET A 130 11.57 -1.26 -13.90
CA MET A 130 11.30 -2.12 -15.07
C MET A 130 10.12 -1.59 -15.90
N GLU A 131 9.09 -1.07 -15.24
CA GLU A 131 7.89 -0.53 -15.87
C GLU A 131 8.07 0.90 -16.38
N GLY A 132 8.70 1.75 -15.57
CA GLY A 132 8.79 3.18 -15.78
C GLY A 132 7.69 3.94 -15.05
N MET A 133 8.08 4.90 -14.21
CA MET A 133 7.14 5.65 -13.37
C MET A 133 6.07 6.43 -14.14
N SER A 134 6.35 6.86 -15.36
CA SER A 134 5.36 7.52 -16.22
C SER A 134 4.15 6.62 -16.50
N ASN A 135 4.38 5.32 -16.71
CA ASN A 135 3.30 4.36 -16.97
C ASN A 135 2.51 4.04 -15.69
N VAL A 136 3.23 3.90 -14.56
CA VAL A 136 2.61 3.72 -13.23
C VAL A 136 1.66 4.89 -12.92
N ILE A 137 2.13 6.13 -13.10
CA ILE A 137 1.33 7.33 -12.86
C ILE A 137 0.15 7.41 -13.84
N ALA A 138 0.38 7.14 -15.12
CA ALA A 138 -0.69 7.14 -16.11
C ALA A 138 -1.79 6.11 -15.79
N LEU A 139 -1.42 4.94 -15.27
CA LEU A 139 -2.39 3.95 -14.80
C LEU A 139 -3.15 4.44 -13.58
N ALA A 140 -2.45 4.93 -12.54
CA ALA A 140 -3.08 5.45 -11.33
C ALA A 140 -4.09 6.57 -11.65
N GLN A 141 -3.76 7.47 -12.58
CA GLN A 141 -4.65 8.53 -13.07
C GLN A 141 -5.89 7.98 -13.79
N LYS A 142 -5.73 6.96 -14.65
CA LYS A 142 -6.88 6.28 -15.28
C LYS A 142 -7.80 5.64 -14.23
N MET A 143 -7.21 5.09 -13.16
CA MET A 143 -7.94 4.50 -12.04
C MET A 143 -8.62 5.53 -11.13
N GLY A 144 -8.22 6.80 -11.18
CA GLY A 144 -8.91 7.90 -10.50
C GLY A 144 -8.07 8.70 -9.50
N ILE A 145 -6.76 8.49 -9.46
CA ILE A 145 -5.84 9.34 -8.68
C ILE A 145 -5.55 10.61 -9.47
N ASN A 146 -6.16 11.74 -9.12
CA ASN A 146 -5.95 13.02 -9.82
C ASN A 146 -4.94 13.92 -9.10
N SER A 147 -4.59 13.65 -7.84
CA SER A 147 -3.46 14.29 -7.17
C SER A 147 -2.18 14.22 -8.01
N LYS A 148 -1.34 15.25 -7.86
CA LYS A 148 -0.08 15.35 -8.60
C LYS A 148 0.94 14.37 -8.03
N LEU A 149 1.23 13.31 -8.78
CA LEU A 149 2.25 12.33 -8.41
C LEU A 149 3.62 12.72 -8.96
N ASP A 150 4.66 12.67 -8.12
CA ASP A 150 6.04 12.86 -8.52
C ASP A 150 6.53 11.64 -9.34
N PRO A 151 7.20 11.84 -10.49
CA PRO A 151 7.68 10.74 -11.34
C PRO A 151 8.91 10.01 -10.76
N GLY A 152 9.40 10.39 -9.60
CA GLY A 152 10.48 9.72 -8.89
C GLY A 152 10.10 8.35 -8.33
N LEU A 153 11.11 7.51 -8.11
CA LEU A 153 10.93 6.14 -7.62
C LEU A 153 10.39 6.05 -6.19
N SER A 154 10.49 7.11 -5.39
CA SER A 154 9.86 7.17 -4.06
C SER A 154 8.33 7.05 -4.13
N THR A 155 7.71 7.53 -5.20
CA THR A 155 6.27 7.37 -5.43
C THR A 155 5.86 5.90 -5.56
N ALA A 156 6.74 5.03 -6.06
CA ALA A 156 6.45 3.59 -6.14
C ALA A 156 6.18 2.93 -4.78
N ILE A 157 6.66 3.56 -3.70
CA ILE A 157 6.42 3.12 -2.32
C ILE A 157 5.53 4.12 -1.54
N GLY A 158 4.83 5.01 -2.26
CA GLY A 158 3.84 5.95 -1.72
C GLY A 158 4.40 7.24 -1.15
N GLY A 159 5.52 7.74 -1.68
CA GLY A 159 6.12 9.02 -1.29
C GLY A 159 5.42 10.27 -1.86
N SER A 160 4.44 10.12 -2.75
CA SER A 160 3.58 11.22 -3.22
C SER A 160 2.28 11.25 -2.45
N ASP A 161 1.77 12.45 -2.18
CA ASP A 161 0.50 12.63 -1.49
C ASP A 161 -0.68 12.38 -2.44
N LEU A 162 -1.76 11.82 -1.88
CA LEU A 162 -3.07 11.71 -2.52
C LEU A 162 -4.18 11.76 -1.46
N THR A 163 -5.43 11.92 -1.89
CA THR A 163 -6.57 11.90 -0.95
C THR A 163 -7.09 10.48 -0.73
N MET A 164 -7.68 10.20 0.44
CA MET A 164 -8.36 8.90 0.67
C MET A 164 -9.48 8.67 -0.34
N LEU A 165 -10.21 9.74 -0.72
CA LEU A 165 -11.26 9.68 -1.73
C LEU A 165 -10.74 9.09 -3.05
N GLU A 166 -9.63 9.63 -3.53
CA GLU A 166 -8.98 9.14 -4.74
C GLU A 166 -8.45 7.71 -4.57
N HIS A 167 -7.88 7.39 -3.41
CA HIS A 167 -7.36 6.05 -3.16
C HIS A 167 -8.47 4.99 -3.14
N VAL A 168 -9.61 5.30 -2.54
CA VAL A 168 -10.81 4.43 -2.57
C VAL A 168 -11.33 4.32 -4.00
N GLN A 169 -11.32 5.41 -4.78
CA GLN A 169 -11.67 5.36 -6.21
C GLN A 169 -10.72 4.45 -7.00
N GLY A 170 -9.40 4.50 -6.75
CA GLY A 170 -8.45 3.62 -7.42
C GLY A 170 -8.66 2.16 -7.04
N TYR A 171 -8.87 1.86 -5.75
CA TYR A 171 -9.16 0.50 -5.29
C TYR A 171 -10.54 -0.02 -5.71
N GLU A 172 -11.50 0.86 -5.98
CA GLU A 172 -12.80 0.50 -6.57
C GLU A 172 -12.59 -0.23 -7.90
N VAL A 173 -11.64 0.22 -8.72
CA VAL A 173 -11.35 -0.42 -10.00
C VAL A 173 -10.91 -1.88 -9.82
N PHE A 174 -10.10 -2.19 -8.80
CA PHE A 174 -9.78 -3.58 -8.47
C PHE A 174 -11.01 -4.34 -7.96
N ALA A 175 -11.81 -3.68 -7.10
CA ALA A 175 -13.02 -4.26 -6.52
C ALA A 175 -14.11 -4.58 -7.56
N ASN A 176 -14.11 -3.82 -8.66
CA ASN A 176 -15.07 -3.90 -9.75
C ASN A 176 -14.46 -4.54 -11.02
N GLN A 177 -13.46 -5.41 -10.83
CA GLN A 177 -12.83 -6.23 -11.88
C GLN A 177 -12.33 -5.43 -13.10
N GLY A 178 -11.78 -4.25 -12.85
CA GLY A 178 -11.18 -3.37 -13.86
C GLY A 178 -12.11 -2.30 -14.42
N GLN A 179 -13.38 -2.33 -14.04
CA GLN A 179 -14.33 -1.26 -14.35
C GLN A 179 -14.18 -0.13 -13.34
N ARG A 180 -14.13 1.11 -13.82
CA ARG A 180 -14.16 2.29 -12.97
C ARG A 180 -15.56 2.87 -12.99
N VAL A 181 -16.11 3.03 -11.80
CA VAL A 181 -17.33 3.79 -11.55
C VAL A 181 -16.98 4.95 -10.63
N ASN A 182 -17.31 6.17 -11.07
CA ASN A 182 -17.01 7.35 -10.26
C ASN A 182 -17.78 7.34 -8.93
N LEU A 183 -17.05 7.55 -7.84
CA LEU A 183 -17.63 7.68 -6.51
C LEU A 183 -18.61 8.86 -6.45
N SER A 184 -19.72 8.68 -5.76
CA SER A 184 -20.78 9.66 -5.62
C SER A 184 -21.46 9.57 -4.25
N TRP A 185 -21.83 10.72 -3.70
CA TRP A 185 -22.47 10.86 -2.39
C TRP A 185 -23.77 11.68 -2.42
N ILE A 186 -24.24 12.06 -3.62
CA ILE A 186 -25.52 12.75 -3.82
C ILE A 186 -26.30 11.99 -4.89
N ASN A 187 -27.49 11.50 -4.53
CA ASN A 187 -28.34 10.75 -5.47
C ASN A 187 -29.37 11.65 -6.17
N SER A 188 -30.10 12.46 -5.41
CA SER A 188 -31.01 13.48 -5.94
C SER A 188 -31.05 14.68 -4.99
N VAL A 189 -31.46 15.83 -5.53
CA VAL A 189 -31.80 17.03 -4.78
C VAL A 189 -33.14 17.51 -5.29
N ASP A 190 -34.12 17.59 -4.40
CA ASP A 190 -35.47 18.10 -4.70
C ASP A 190 -35.65 19.47 -4.06
N ASP A 191 -36.37 20.38 -4.74
CA ASP A 191 -36.76 21.66 -4.15
C ASP A 191 -37.93 21.51 -3.16
N GLY A 192 -38.30 22.61 -2.48
CA GLY A 192 -39.41 22.61 -1.52
C GLY A 192 -40.79 22.36 -2.14
N GLN A 193 -40.89 22.35 -3.47
CA GLN A 193 -42.09 22.04 -4.23
C GLN A 193 -42.09 20.59 -4.75
N GLY A 194 -41.01 19.83 -4.52
CA GLY A 194 -40.84 18.45 -4.97
C GLY A 194 -40.34 18.32 -6.40
N ASN A 195 -39.82 19.38 -7.02
CA ASN A 195 -39.18 19.27 -8.33
C ASN A 195 -37.73 18.83 -8.17
N VAL A 196 -37.28 17.89 -9.01
CA VAL A 196 -35.90 17.41 -9.04
C VAL A 196 -34.99 18.50 -9.62
N VAL A 197 -34.11 19.05 -8.79
CA VAL A 197 -33.08 20.06 -9.14
C VAL A 197 -31.79 19.38 -9.62
N TYR A 198 -31.48 18.23 -9.03
CA TYR A 198 -30.35 17.40 -9.41
C TYR A 198 -30.77 15.94 -9.35
N GLN A 199 -30.40 15.19 -10.38
CA GLN A 199 -30.46 13.73 -10.38
C GLN A 199 -29.09 13.23 -10.75
N ARG A 200 -28.56 12.28 -9.98
CA ARG A 200 -27.32 11.59 -10.31
C ARG A 200 -27.46 11.01 -11.73
N PRO A 201 -26.58 11.37 -12.67
CA PRO A 201 -26.55 10.73 -13.98
C PRO A 201 -26.40 9.22 -13.82
N GLY A 202 -26.90 8.44 -14.79
CA GLY A 202 -26.64 7.01 -14.81
C GLY A 202 -25.14 6.72 -14.71
N THR A 203 -24.79 5.56 -14.15
CA THR A 203 -23.41 5.15 -13.92
C THR A 203 -22.62 5.12 -15.23
N ASP A 204 -21.66 6.05 -15.41
CA ASP A 204 -20.70 6.03 -16.52
C ASP A 204 -19.54 5.09 -16.15
N THR A 205 -19.63 3.86 -16.64
CA THR A 205 -18.63 2.82 -16.39
C THR A 205 -17.51 2.89 -17.43
N LYS A 206 -16.27 3.03 -16.97
CA LYS A 206 -15.08 3.05 -17.84
C LYS A 206 -14.25 1.79 -17.65
N ASN A 207 -13.93 1.08 -18.72
CA ASN A 207 -13.02 -0.06 -18.65
C ASN A 207 -11.57 0.45 -18.56
N VAL A 208 -10.92 0.26 -17.40
CA VAL A 208 -9.53 0.65 -17.15
C VAL A 208 -8.59 -0.55 -17.24
N LEU A 209 -9.06 -1.68 -16.72
CA LEU A 209 -8.43 -3.00 -16.78
C LEU A 209 -9.46 -4.03 -17.25
N THR A 210 -8.98 -5.15 -17.76
CA THR A 210 -9.75 -6.36 -17.92
C THR A 210 -9.93 -7.07 -16.57
N PRO A 211 -10.93 -7.96 -16.45
CA PRO A 211 -11.06 -8.80 -15.26
C PRO A 211 -9.81 -9.63 -14.97
N ALA A 212 -9.11 -10.13 -16.01
CA ALA A 212 -7.88 -10.92 -15.83
C ALA A 212 -6.72 -10.11 -15.25
N GLU A 213 -6.49 -8.89 -15.78
CA GLU A 213 -5.46 -7.97 -15.28
C GLU A 213 -5.69 -7.67 -13.79
N SER A 214 -6.88 -7.17 -13.43
CA SER A 214 -7.23 -6.85 -12.03
C SER A 214 -7.21 -8.04 -11.07
N TYR A 215 -7.45 -9.25 -11.57
CA TYR A 215 -7.51 -10.46 -10.76
C TYR A 215 -6.13 -10.88 -10.22
N LEU A 216 -5.03 -10.57 -10.92
CA LEU A 216 -3.68 -10.92 -10.46
C LEU A 216 -3.34 -10.24 -9.12
N ILE A 217 -3.58 -8.92 -9.03
CA ILE A 217 -3.41 -8.17 -7.78
C ILE A 217 -4.37 -8.70 -6.71
N THR A 218 -5.65 -8.88 -7.06
CA THR A 218 -6.67 -9.39 -6.14
C THR A 218 -6.28 -10.75 -5.54
N ASP A 219 -5.71 -11.65 -6.34
CA ASP A 219 -5.28 -12.98 -5.91
C ASP A 219 -4.10 -12.93 -4.92
N VAL A 220 -3.19 -11.96 -5.05
CA VAL A 220 -2.15 -11.73 -4.04
C VAL A 220 -2.78 -11.13 -2.78
N LEU A 221 -3.58 -10.08 -2.93
CA LEU A 221 -4.10 -9.29 -1.81
C LEU A 221 -5.15 -10.05 -0.97
N ARG A 222 -5.82 -11.08 -1.51
CA ARG A 222 -6.74 -11.95 -0.73
C ARG A 222 -6.05 -12.73 0.40
N ARG A 223 -4.73 -12.90 0.32
CA ARG A 223 -3.92 -13.57 1.34
C ARG A 223 -3.42 -12.61 2.42
N TYR A 224 -3.49 -11.31 2.18
CA TYR A 224 -2.86 -10.29 3.00
C TYR A 224 -3.41 -10.29 4.44
N GLN A 225 -4.73 -10.39 4.62
CA GLN A 225 -5.34 -10.43 5.96
C GLN A 225 -4.87 -11.61 6.83
N TYR A 226 -4.50 -12.73 6.19
CA TYR A 226 -4.03 -13.94 6.89
C TYR A 226 -2.54 -13.82 7.19
N GLN A 227 -1.76 -13.33 6.23
CA GLN A 227 -0.33 -13.08 6.38
C GLN A 227 -0.04 -12.15 7.55
N TRP A 228 -0.86 -11.10 7.71
CA TRP A 228 -0.66 -10.06 8.72
C TRP A 228 -1.63 -10.15 9.91
N GLY A 229 -2.39 -11.24 10.00
CA GLY A 229 -3.15 -11.58 11.21
C GLY A 229 -4.29 -10.61 11.59
N PHE A 230 -5.01 -10.05 10.62
CA PHE A 230 -6.01 -9.02 10.92
C PHE A 230 -7.25 -9.50 11.68
N GLY A 231 -7.50 -10.81 11.75
CA GLY A 231 -8.65 -11.36 12.50
C GLY A 231 -10.01 -10.99 11.92
N TRP A 232 -10.08 -10.76 10.61
CA TRP A 232 -11.33 -10.50 9.90
C TRP A 232 -12.13 -11.78 9.70
N ASN A 233 -13.45 -11.68 9.81
CA ASN A 233 -14.39 -12.79 9.78
C ASN A 233 -14.94 -13.11 8.38
N ARG A 234 -14.37 -12.47 7.35
CA ARG A 234 -14.73 -12.63 5.93
C ARG A 234 -13.50 -12.38 5.08
N GLN A 235 -13.57 -12.85 3.84
CA GLN A 235 -12.49 -12.68 2.88
C GLN A 235 -12.53 -11.29 2.28
N MET A 236 -11.40 -10.62 2.30
CA MET A 236 -11.15 -9.31 1.71
C MET A 236 -9.79 -9.36 1.02
N ALA A 237 -9.67 -8.71 -0.13
CA ALA A 237 -8.37 -8.25 -0.60
C ALA A 237 -7.97 -7.03 0.21
N SER A 238 -6.71 -6.89 0.60
CA SER A 238 -6.26 -5.72 1.35
C SER A 238 -4.79 -5.40 1.17
N LYS A 239 -4.41 -4.15 1.43
CA LYS A 239 -3.03 -3.68 1.42
C LYS A 239 -2.82 -2.61 2.49
N THR A 240 -1.79 -2.79 3.32
CA THR A 240 -1.35 -1.78 4.29
C THR A 240 -0.46 -0.72 3.63
N GLY A 241 -0.48 0.49 4.16
CA GLY A 241 0.44 1.56 3.84
C GLY A 241 0.92 2.21 5.13
N THR A 242 2.21 2.50 5.20
CA THR A 242 2.81 3.23 6.32
C THR A 242 3.74 4.26 5.67
N SER A 243 3.54 5.54 5.96
CA SER A 243 4.44 6.60 5.48
C SER A 243 5.64 6.76 6.41
N ASP A 244 6.70 7.37 5.89
CA ASP A 244 7.89 7.77 6.64
C ASP A 244 8.22 9.21 6.24
N ASN A 245 8.40 10.09 7.22
CA ASN A 245 8.74 11.48 6.97
C ASN A 245 10.23 11.72 6.64
N GLY A 246 11.01 10.66 6.41
CA GLY A 246 12.45 10.69 6.13
C GLY A 246 13.32 10.72 7.39
N HIS A 247 12.72 10.72 8.57
CA HIS A 247 13.40 10.67 9.87
C HIS A 247 13.06 9.41 10.67
N GLY A 248 12.46 8.40 10.03
CA GLY A 248 12.05 7.15 10.69
C GLY A 248 10.81 7.34 11.57
N GLN A 249 10.02 8.38 11.32
CA GLN A 249 8.77 8.65 12.03
C GLN A 249 7.59 8.41 11.09
N ILE A 250 6.50 7.89 11.66
CA ILE A 250 5.31 7.48 10.91
C ILE A 250 4.23 8.55 11.08
N PRO A 251 3.96 9.42 10.10
CA PRO A 251 2.85 10.36 10.19
C PRO A 251 1.50 9.69 9.87
N ASP A 252 1.48 8.72 8.95
CA ASP A 252 0.26 8.12 8.42
C ASP A 252 0.35 6.60 8.31
N SER A 253 -0.72 5.93 8.74
CA SER A 253 -0.93 4.50 8.50
C SER A 253 -2.28 4.24 7.88
N TRP A 254 -2.28 3.44 6.82
CA TRP A 254 -3.41 3.17 5.93
C TRP A 254 -3.71 1.68 5.85
N VAL A 255 -4.98 1.35 5.63
CA VAL A 255 -5.37 0.08 5.02
C VAL A 255 -6.44 0.33 3.98
N MET A 256 -6.16 -0.17 2.77
CA MET A 256 -7.15 -0.31 1.72
C MET A 256 -7.64 -1.76 1.73
N ALA A 257 -8.96 -1.96 1.69
CA ALA A 257 -9.56 -3.28 1.67
C ALA A 257 -10.79 -3.32 0.77
N TYR A 258 -11.03 -4.45 0.13
CA TYR A 258 -12.19 -4.61 -0.74
C TYR A 258 -12.59 -6.06 -0.96
N ASN A 259 -13.84 -6.23 -1.34
CA ASN A 259 -14.40 -7.41 -1.99
C ASN A 259 -15.46 -6.93 -3.03
N PRO A 260 -16.18 -7.80 -3.73
CA PRO A 260 -17.16 -7.37 -4.74
C PRO A 260 -18.31 -6.50 -4.21
N ASP A 261 -18.50 -6.45 -2.89
CA ASP A 261 -19.62 -5.76 -2.24
C ASP A 261 -19.25 -4.39 -1.68
N ILE A 262 -17.96 -4.15 -1.42
CA ILE A 262 -17.49 -2.94 -0.75
C ILE A 262 -16.01 -2.67 -1.02
N VAL A 263 -15.66 -1.40 -1.19
CA VAL A 263 -14.28 -0.88 -1.14
C VAL A 263 -14.16 0.07 0.05
N ILE A 264 -13.05 -0.02 0.77
CA ILE A 264 -12.84 0.67 2.04
C ILE A 264 -11.42 1.24 2.07
N GLY A 265 -11.30 2.51 2.43
CA GLY A 265 -10.05 3.16 2.83
C GLY A 265 -10.13 3.53 4.31
N THR A 266 -9.06 3.24 5.04
CA THR A 266 -8.92 3.63 6.45
C THR A 266 -7.56 4.25 6.68
N TRP A 267 -7.54 5.23 7.57
CA TRP A 267 -6.33 5.94 7.99
C TRP A 267 -6.33 6.11 9.51
N VAL A 268 -5.15 6.04 10.10
CA VAL A 268 -4.87 6.54 11.45
C VAL A 268 -3.62 7.38 11.41
N GLY A 269 -3.57 8.36 12.31
CA GLY A 269 -2.45 9.27 12.43
C GLY A 269 -2.83 10.38 13.40
N ASN A 270 -2.10 11.49 13.29
CA ASN A 270 -2.40 12.64 14.10
C ASN A 270 -2.79 13.86 13.27
N THR A 271 -3.75 14.60 13.82
CA THR A 271 -4.13 15.94 13.37
C THR A 271 -4.14 16.86 14.59
N ALA A 272 -3.98 18.15 14.32
CA ALA A 272 -4.08 19.23 15.30
C ALA A 272 -4.27 20.55 14.53
N PRO A 273 -4.72 21.62 15.19
CA PRO A 273 -4.72 22.95 14.60
C PRO A 273 -3.34 23.31 14.01
N ASN A 274 -3.34 24.03 12.89
CA ASN A 274 -2.14 24.52 12.21
C ASN A 274 -1.14 23.41 11.80
N GLY A 275 -1.61 22.17 11.59
CA GLY A 275 -0.76 21.06 11.12
C GLY A 275 0.13 20.41 12.19
N GLY A 276 -0.10 20.71 13.48
CA GLY A 276 0.75 20.26 14.59
C GLY A 276 0.57 18.80 15.06
N GLY A 277 0.08 17.89 14.21
CA GLY A 277 -0.32 16.53 14.64
C GLY A 277 0.86 15.64 15.10
N GLY A 278 2.04 15.80 14.51
CA GLY A 278 3.19 14.94 14.82
C GLY A 278 3.08 13.54 14.21
N HIS A 279 3.62 12.53 14.91
CA HIS A 279 3.76 11.16 14.42
C HIS A 279 3.18 10.12 15.39
N ILE A 280 2.99 8.91 14.87
CA ILE A 280 2.46 7.74 15.56
C ILE A 280 3.51 6.61 15.59
N LEU A 281 3.20 5.55 16.32
CA LEU A 281 3.99 4.30 16.39
C LEU A 281 3.22 3.09 15.82
N ALA A 282 2.02 3.32 15.29
CA ALA A 282 1.20 2.28 14.68
C ALA A 282 1.54 2.16 13.20
N PHE A 283 1.74 0.92 12.74
CA PHE A 283 1.86 0.57 11.33
C PHE A 283 0.47 0.23 10.75
N GLY A 284 0.36 0.14 9.42
CA GLY A 284 -0.92 -0.23 8.78
C GLY A 284 -1.50 -1.56 9.29
N GLU A 285 -0.68 -2.52 9.74
CA GLU A 285 -1.15 -3.79 10.31
C GLU A 285 -1.94 -3.57 11.62
N SER A 286 -1.56 -2.57 12.41
CA SER A 286 -2.29 -2.16 13.61
C SER A 286 -3.67 -1.62 13.23
N VAL A 287 -3.78 -0.84 12.16
CA VAL A 287 -5.06 -0.34 11.62
C VAL A 287 -5.94 -1.50 11.16
N GLY A 288 -5.35 -2.47 10.45
CA GLY A 288 -6.03 -3.66 9.95
C GLY A 288 -6.62 -4.53 11.06
N SER A 289 -5.87 -4.72 12.15
CA SER A 289 -6.25 -5.57 13.29
C SER A 289 -7.14 -4.91 14.35
N THR A 290 -7.27 -3.58 14.32
CA THR A 290 -8.09 -2.79 15.26
C THR A 290 -9.31 -2.16 14.56
N LEU A 291 -9.19 -0.91 14.11
CA LEU A 291 -10.24 -0.09 13.48
C LEU A 291 -10.94 -0.86 12.36
N LEU A 292 -10.17 -1.32 11.37
CA LEU A 292 -10.75 -1.94 10.20
C LEU A 292 -11.31 -3.33 10.51
N ARG A 293 -10.73 -4.07 11.45
CA ARG A 293 -11.29 -5.32 11.95
C ARG A 293 -12.69 -5.10 12.53
N TYR A 294 -12.88 -4.07 13.35
CA TYR A 294 -14.19 -3.75 13.91
C TYR A 294 -15.21 -3.50 12.80
N PHE A 295 -14.86 -2.65 11.82
CA PHE A 295 -15.74 -2.32 10.70
C PHE A 295 -16.06 -3.55 9.84
N VAL A 296 -15.05 -4.26 9.34
CA VAL A 296 -15.20 -5.45 8.48
C VAL A 296 -16.01 -6.55 9.17
N ASN A 297 -15.78 -6.76 10.47
CA ASN A 297 -16.50 -7.80 11.19
C ASN A 297 -17.96 -7.43 11.46
N GLY A 298 -18.27 -6.14 11.57
CA GLY A 298 -19.62 -5.60 11.72
C GLY A 298 -20.41 -5.46 10.42
N LEU A 299 -19.78 -5.65 9.24
CA LEU A 299 -20.48 -5.58 7.96
C LEU A 299 -21.65 -6.58 7.88
N PRO A 300 -22.74 -6.24 7.17
CA PRO A 300 -23.85 -7.16 6.92
C PRO A 300 -23.39 -8.54 6.45
N ASN A 301 -24.06 -9.60 6.92
CA ASN A 301 -23.68 -10.98 6.57
C ASN A 301 -23.74 -11.26 5.06
N LYS A 302 -24.57 -10.53 4.30
CA LYS A 302 -24.66 -10.65 2.84
C LYS A 302 -23.43 -10.10 2.09
N MET A 303 -22.62 -9.23 2.71
CA MET A 303 -21.43 -8.64 2.09
C MET A 303 -20.22 -9.58 2.26
N ARG A 304 -20.28 -10.74 1.62
CA ARG A 304 -19.28 -11.83 1.72
C ARG A 304 -18.94 -12.41 0.35
N ASP A 305 -19.33 -11.74 -0.74
CA ASP A 305 -19.07 -12.24 -2.08
C ASP A 305 -17.56 -12.33 -2.33
N TRP A 306 -17.20 -13.20 -3.28
CA TRP A 306 -15.82 -13.34 -3.71
C TRP A 306 -15.74 -13.57 -5.22
N TYR A 307 -14.63 -13.15 -5.81
CA TYR A 307 -14.38 -13.26 -7.24
C TYR A 307 -14.19 -14.72 -7.67
N SER A 308 -14.84 -15.08 -8.78
CA SER A 308 -14.43 -16.24 -9.58
C SER A 308 -13.20 -15.89 -10.41
N GLN A 309 -12.34 -16.88 -10.69
CA GLN A 309 -11.24 -16.69 -11.63
C GLN A 309 -11.80 -16.33 -13.02
N PRO A 310 -11.40 -15.19 -13.62
CA PRO A 310 -11.90 -14.76 -14.92
C PRO A 310 -11.21 -15.50 -16.07
N ASN A 311 -11.84 -15.44 -17.25
CA ASN A 311 -11.20 -15.83 -18.50
C ASN A 311 -9.93 -14.98 -18.73
N GLY A 312 -8.91 -15.58 -19.34
CA GLY A 312 -7.61 -14.92 -19.56
C GLY A 312 -6.60 -15.17 -18.44
N ILE A 313 -6.98 -15.86 -17.36
CA ILE A 313 -6.05 -16.40 -16.37
C ILE A 313 -5.69 -17.85 -16.71
N VAL A 314 -4.38 -18.13 -16.80
CA VAL A 314 -3.82 -19.48 -16.97
C VAL A 314 -2.93 -19.84 -15.78
N HIS A 315 -2.63 -21.13 -15.62
CA HIS A 315 -1.83 -21.65 -14.51
C HIS A 315 -0.49 -22.19 -15.01
N GLY A 316 0.58 -21.91 -14.27
CA GLY A 316 1.95 -22.29 -14.60
C GLY A 316 2.87 -22.22 -13.39
N CYS A 317 4.14 -22.61 -13.55
CA CYS A 317 5.19 -22.66 -12.50
C CYS A 317 4.76 -23.28 -11.15
N ALA A 318 5.69 -23.41 -10.18
CA ALA A 318 5.36 -23.84 -8.81
C ALA A 318 4.43 -25.08 -8.67
N GLY A 319 4.57 -26.06 -9.58
CA GLY A 319 3.69 -27.24 -9.64
C GLY A 319 2.27 -26.95 -10.16
N GLY A 320 2.11 -25.96 -11.05
CA GLY A 320 0.84 -25.56 -11.66
C GLY A 320 -0.05 -24.70 -10.75
N LYS A 321 0.53 -24.02 -9.76
CA LYS A 321 -0.22 -23.26 -8.74
C LYS A 321 -0.16 -21.75 -8.91
N GLU A 322 0.79 -21.24 -9.68
CA GLU A 322 0.91 -19.80 -9.93
C GLU A 322 0.03 -19.39 -11.12
N ILE A 323 -0.52 -18.18 -11.06
CA ILE A 323 -1.42 -17.65 -12.08
C ILE A 323 -0.74 -16.59 -12.95
N PHE A 324 -1.15 -16.57 -14.22
CA PHE A 324 -0.58 -15.74 -15.28
C PHE A 324 -1.69 -15.11 -16.11
N LEU A 325 -1.40 -13.96 -16.72
CA LEU A 325 -2.15 -13.53 -17.89
C LEU A 325 -1.84 -14.48 -19.04
N ALA A 326 -2.85 -14.89 -19.79
CA ALA A 326 -2.68 -15.74 -20.96
C ALA A 326 -1.65 -15.15 -21.93
N GLY A 327 -0.64 -15.93 -22.31
CA GLY A 327 0.48 -15.51 -23.14
C GLY A 327 1.74 -15.13 -22.34
N THR A 328 1.69 -15.12 -21.02
CA THR A 328 2.85 -14.80 -20.14
C THR A 328 3.38 -16.00 -19.36
N GLU A 329 2.76 -17.18 -19.48
CA GLU A 329 3.12 -18.40 -18.74
C GLU A 329 4.54 -18.91 -19.02
N ASN A 330 5.13 -18.55 -20.16
CA ASN A 330 6.50 -18.92 -20.52
C ASN A 330 7.56 -18.16 -19.72
N MET A 331 7.18 -17.15 -18.94
CA MET A 331 8.09 -16.36 -18.09
C MET A 331 8.34 -17.01 -16.72
N CYS A 332 8.13 -18.33 -16.60
CA CYS A 332 8.55 -19.08 -15.42
C CYS A 332 10.07 -18.90 -15.20
N PRO A 333 10.51 -18.63 -13.97
CA PRO A 333 11.92 -18.74 -13.64
C PRO A 333 12.36 -20.18 -13.94
N SER A 334 13.33 -20.34 -14.84
CA SER A 334 14.03 -21.62 -14.96
C SER A 334 14.62 -21.95 -13.59
N PRO A 335 14.57 -23.22 -13.13
CA PRO A 335 15.32 -23.60 -11.94
C PRO A 335 16.78 -23.25 -12.21
N SER A 336 17.29 -22.22 -11.53
CA SER A 336 18.70 -21.93 -11.56
C SER A 336 19.39 -23.18 -11.01
N PRO A 337 20.39 -23.76 -11.69
CA PRO A 337 21.13 -24.86 -11.10
C PRO A 337 21.62 -24.40 -9.73
N SER A 338 21.27 -25.15 -8.68
CA SER A 338 21.82 -24.93 -7.35
C SER A 338 23.32 -24.70 -7.52
N PRO A 339 23.90 -23.66 -6.90
CA PRO A 339 25.35 -23.61 -6.83
C PRO A 339 25.78 -24.93 -6.20
N SER A 340 26.53 -25.73 -6.97
CA SER A 340 27.24 -26.89 -6.44
C SER A 340 27.97 -26.40 -5.20
N PRO A 341 27.96 -27.14 -4.07
CA PRO A 341 28.71 -26.73 -2.91
C PRO A 341 30.18 -26.60 -3.33
N SER A 342 30.67 -25.37 -3.41
CA SER A 342 32.11 -25.13 -3.52
C SER A 342 32.77 -25.86 -2.36
N PRO A 343 33.87 -26.59 -2.59
CA PRO A 343 34.55 -27.32 -1.55
C PRO A 343 34.95 -26.33 -0.46
N SER A 344 34.55 -26.65 0.78
CA SER A 344 34.94 -25.93 1.98
C SER A 344 36.44 -25.70 1.96
N GLU A 345 36.89 -24.45 1.92
CA GLU A 345 38.29 -24.15 2.21
C GLU A 345 38.55 -24.51 3.68
N SER A 346 39.52 -25.40 3.88
CA SER A 346 40.09 -25.71 5.19
C SER A 346 40.57 -24.43 5.88
N PRO A 347 40.43 -24.33 7.22
CA PRO A 347 40.78 -23.11 7.93
C PRO A 347 42.28 -22.82 7.82
N SER A 348 42.60 -21.70 7.18
CA SER A 348 43.96 -21.16 7.13
C SER A 348 44.29 -20.52 8.49
N ILE A 349 45.35 -21.02 9.12
CA ILE A 349 45.84 -20.60 10.43
C ILE A 349 46.31 -19.14 10.34
N SER A 350 45.68 -18.25 11.11
CA SER A 350 46.12 -16.86 11.27
C SER A 350 47.47 -16.79 12.02
N PRO A 351 48.47 -16.04 11.52
CA PRO A 351 49.65 -15.72 12.32
C PRO A 351 49.36 -14.60 13.33
N LEU A 352 49.86 -14.77 14.55
CA LEU A 352 49.85 -13.79 15.65
C LEU A 352 50.51 -12.45 15.23
N PRO A 353 50.03 -11.29 15.75
CA PRO A 353 50.70 -10.02 15.55
C PRO A 353 51.94 -9.88 16.45
N SER A 354 53.09 -9.59 15.84
CA SER A 354 54.35 -9.26 16.52
C SER A 354 54.40 -7.79 16.93
N VAL A 355 54.71 -7.56 18.20
CA VAL A 355 54.93 -6.25 18.82
C VAL A 355 56.42 -5.90 18.78
N THR A 356 56.81 -4.82 18.09
CA THR A 356 57.90 -3.93 18.54
C THR A 356 57.93 -2.61 17.73
N PRO A 357 58.00 -1.43 18.37
CA PRO A 357 58.05 -0.14 17.70
C PRO A 357 59.51 0.34 17.44
N THR A 358 59.72 1.03 16.32
CA THR A 358 60.94 1.79 16.02
C THR A 358 60.65 3.29 16.19
N PRO A 359 61.47 4.06 16.93
CA PRO A 359 61.21 5.48 17.18
C PRO A 359 61.65 6.37 15.99
N SER A 360 60.83 7.38 15.67
CA SER A 360 61.21 8.48 14.77
C SER A 360 61.40 9.79 15.55
N PRO A 361 62.27 10.73 15.09
CA PRO A 361 62.75 11.85 15.89
C PRO A 361 61.78 13.05 15.96
N LEU A 362 61.82 13.77 17.07
CA LEU A 362 61.06 15.00 17.36
C LEU A 362 61.37 16.17 16.40
N PRO A 363 60.38 17.00 16.03
CA PRO A 363 60.57 18.40 15.65
C PRO A 363 60.37 19.37 16.84
N SER A 364 61.19 20.44 16.86
CA SER A 364 61.27 21.48 17.89
C SER A 364 60.04 22.42 17.98
N PRO A 365 59.78 23.05 19.15
CA PRO A 365 58.61 23.90 19.39
C PRO A 365 58.72 25.30 18.74
N LYS A 366 57.60 25.81 18.22
CA LYS A 366 57.40 27.22 17.86
C LYS A 366 56.64 27.97 18.98
N PRO A 367 56.95 29.26 19.22
CA PRO A 367 56.47 30.03 20.35
C PRO A 367 55.03 30.57 20.18
N SER A 368 54.32 30.71 21.31
CA SER A 368 53.00 31.34 21.41
C SER A 368 53.09 32.88 21.33
N PRO A 369 52.13 33.57 20.69
CA PRO A 369 51.89 34.98 20.90
C PRO A 369 50.93 35.23 22.08
N THR A 370 51.16 36.38 22.73
CA THR A 370 50.47 37.00 23.88
C THR A 370 48.98 37.23 23.71
#